data_AF-A0A975Y788-F1
#
_entry.id   AF-A0A975Y788-F1
#
_cell.length_a   1.000
_cell.length_b   1.000
_cell.length_c   1.000
_cell.angle_alpha   90.00
_cell.angle_beta   90.00
_cell.angle_gamma   90.00
#
_symmetry.space_group_name_H-M   'P 1'
#
loop_
_entity.id
_entity.type
_entity.pdbx_description
1 polymer ?
#
loop_
_entity_poly.entity_id
_entity_poly.type
_entity_poly.pdbx_seq_one_letter_code
_entity_poly.pdbx_strand_id
1 'polypeptide(L)'
;MFNTTEIIIDAFVNQIREGYRRTYGGLKTDYQDIIAWAGNMALENIANSDALYHNVEHSVLVTLVGQEILRGKHIREGGVSCEDWLHFIISLVCHDIGYVKGVCRQDKEAEGLYATGQNGSMVSLPPGASDASLTPYHVDRAKLFIDERFGGHTLIDAEAIKRNIELTRFPVPTVDDHQDTNNFAGLVRAADLIGQLSDPRYLKKITSLFYEFEETGMNKVLKYKNPGDLRKNYAKFYWHGVYPYIKDGLRYLSLTQQGKQILANLYSNVFVVEHEKQQEELQYLVEQLHA
;
A
#
# COMPACT_ATOMS: atom_id res chain seq x y z
N MET A 1 21.67 -20.59 -2.48
CA MET A 1 21.16 -19.61 -3.47
C MET A 1 21.02 -18.28 -2.74
N PHE A 2 21.42 -17.16 -3.34
CA PHE A 2 21.25 -15.84 -2.70
C PHE A 2 19.82 -15.36 -2.93
N ASN A 3 19.05 -15.14 -1.86
CA ASN A 3 17.64 -14.77 -1.92
C ASN A 3 17.45 -13.34 -1.42
N THR A 4 17.23 -12.38 -2.33
CA THR A 4 17.03 -10.98 -1.96
C THR A 4 15.71 -10.74 -1.25
N THR A 5 14.68 -11.54 -1.53
CA THR A 5 13.36 -11.41 -0.92
C THR A 5 13.43 -11.74 0.57
N GLU A 6 14.10 -12.83 0.93
CA GLU A 6 14.35 -13.24 2.33
C GLU A 6 15.04 -12.11 3.12
N ILE A 7 16.08 -11.49 2.55
CA ILE A 7 16.80 -10.38 3.19
C ILE A 7 15.87 -9.18 3.46
N ILE A 8 15.00 -8.85 2.50
CA ILE A 8 14.04 -7.75 2.65
C ILE A 8 13.03 -8.07 3.75
N ILE A 9 12.46 -9.29 3.75
CA ILE A 9 11.48 -9.74 4.74
C ILE A 9 12.09 -9.70 6.15
N ASP A 10 13.29 -10.25 6.34
CA ASP A 10 13.97 -10.27 7.64
C ASP A 10 14.28 -8.86 8.16
N ALA A 11 14.80 -7.99 7.29
CA ALA A 11 15.09 -6.61 7.65
C ALA A 11 13.80 -5.84 8.01
N PHE A 12 12.72 -6.07 7.26
CA PHE A 12 11.42 -5.45 7.50
C PHE A 12 10.80 -5.92 8.83
N VAL A 13 10.75 -7.23 9.06
CA VAL A 13 10.19 -7.82 10.30
C VAL A 13 10.90 -7.26 11.53
N ASN A 14 12.22 -7.10 11.47
CA ASN A 14 12.98 -6.47 12.55
C ASN A 14 12.61 -4.99 12.76
N GLN A 15 12.32 -4.24 11.69
CA GLN A 15 11.92 -2.83 11.80
C GLN A 15 10.53 -2.64 12.41
N ILE A 16 9.55 -3.49 12.08
CA ILE A 16 8.20 -3.37 12.65
C ILE A 16 8.18 -3.78 14.14
N ARG A 17 8.97 -4.80 14.52
CA ARG A 17 9.19 -5.16 15.93
C ARG A 17 9.81 -4.02 16.71
N GLU A 18 10.86 -3.43 16.15
CA GLU A 18 11.56 -2.32 16.77
C GLU A 18 10.67 -1.08 16.91
N GLY A 19 9.79 -0.83 15.93
CA GLY A 19 8.78 0.22 16.02
C GLY A 19 7.87 0.06 17.23
N TYR A 20 7.34 -1.15 17.45
CA TYR A 20 6.55 -1.46 18.63
C TYR A 20 7.33 -1.25 19.93
N ARG A 21 8.53 -1.84 20.02
CA ARG A 21 9.40 -1.76 21.20
C ARG A 21 9.79 -0.32 21.55
N ARG A 22 10.06 0.52 20.55
CA ARG A 22 10.38 1.95 20.75
C ARG A 22 9.20 2.76 21.26
N THR A 23 7.98 2.40 20.86
CA THR A 23 6.76 3.10 21.28
C THR A 23 6.34 2.70 22.68
N TYR A 24 6.32 1.40 22.98
CA TYR A 24 5.69 0.86 24.20
C TYR A 24 6.67 0.27 25.22
N GLY A 25 7.97 0.18 24.89
CA GLY A 25 8.97 -0.44 25.75
C GLY A 25 8.65 -1.92 26.00
N GLY A 26 8.44 -2.26 27.28
CA GLY A 26 8.12 -3.61 27.74
C GLY A 26 6.62 -3.89 27.94
N LEU A 27 5.73 -3.02 27.49
CA LEU A 27 4.27 -3.23 27.64
C LEU A 27 3.76 -4.22 26.58
N LYS A 28 3.05 -5.27 27.03
CA LYS A 28 2.48 -6.34 26.17
C LYS A 28 3.50 -6.83 25.13
N THR A 29 4.63 -7.35 25.62
CA THR A 29 5.77 -7.73 24.77
C THR A 29 5.45 -8.81 23.75
N ASP A 30 4.43 -9.63 24.01
CA ASP A 30 3.90 -10.64 23.09
C ASP A 30 3.41 -10.04 21.76
N TYR A 31 2.90 -8.79 21.77
CA TYR A 31 2.38 -8.16 20.56
C TYR A 31 3.47 -7.87 19.53
N GLN A 32 4.70 -7.58 19.96
CA GLN A 32 5.81 -7.38 19.01
C GLN A 32 6.09 -8.67 18.22
N ASP A 33 5.92 -9.84 18.84
CA ASP A 33 6.17 -11.14 18.21
C ASP A 33 4.99 -11.54 17.32
N ILE A 34 3.76 -11.21 17.70
CA ILE A 34 2.58 -11.36 16.82
C ILE A 34 2.73 -10.47 15.58
N ILE A 35 3.15 -9.22 15.73
CA ILE A 35 3.43 -8.30 14.62
C ILE A 35 4.50 -8.88 13.70
N ALA A 36 5.58 -9.42 14.27
CA ALA A 36 6.66 -10.03 13.51
C ALA A 36 6.17 -11.22 12.67
N TRP A 37 5.42 -12.11 13.31
CA TRP A 37 4.86 -13.28 12.65
C TRP A 37 3.87 -12.90 11.56
N ALA A 38 2.96 -11.95 11.81
CA ALA A 38 2.00 -11.48 10.81
C ALA A 38 2.71 -10.82 9.62
N GLY A 39 3.74 -10.01 9.88
CA GLY A 39 4.55 -9.39 8.83
C GLY A 39 5.30 -10.41 7.97
N ASN A 40 5.93 -11.41 8.59
CA ASN A 40 6.60 -12.49 7.86
C ASN A 40 5.59 -13.28 7.02
N MET A 41 4.50 -13.73 7.64
CA MET A 41 3.45 -14.50 6.98
C MET A 41 2.85 -13.74 5.78
N ALA A 42 2.54 -12.45 5.93
CA ALA A 42 1.98 -11.66 4.84
C ALA A 42 2.98 -11.53 3.68
N LEU A 43 4.24 -11.19 3.97
CA LEU A 43 5.23 -11.00 2.92
C LEU A 43 5.68 -12.30 2.24
N GLU A 44 5.69 -13.44 2.94
CA GLU A 44 5.90 -14.75 2.32
C GLU A 44 4.78 -15.08 1.32
N ASN A 45 3.52 -14.72 1.62
CA ASN A 45 2.44 -14.86 0.65
C ASN A 45 2.62 -13.90 -0.54
N ILE A 46 2.86 -12.61 -0.26
CA ILE A 46 3.03 -11.58 -1.29
C ILE A 46 4.26 -11.87 -2.18
N ALA A 47 5.31 -12.50 -1.65
CA ALA A 47 6.48 -12.91 -2.41
C ALA A 47 6.19 -13.93 -3.52
N ASN A 48 5.06 -14.64 -3.44
CA ASN A 48 4.62 -15.58 -4.47
C ASN A 48 3.76 -14.92 -5.57
N SER A 49 3.43 -13.63 -5.43
CA SER A 49 2.67 -12.87 -6.43
C SER A 49 3.51 -12.60 -7.68
N ASP A 50 2.88 -12.71 -8.85
CA ASP A 50 3.42 -12.26 -10.13
C ASP A 50 2.93 -10.85 -10.54
N ALA A 51 2.28 -10.11 -9.65
CA ALA A 51 1.96 -8.70 -9.83
C ALA A 51 3.25 -7.85 -9.91
N LEU A 52 3.32 -6.93 -10.88
CA LEU A 52 4.54 -6.20 -11.21
C LEU A 52 4.88 -5.08 -10.20
N TYR A 53 3.87 -4.41 -9.66
CA TYR A 53 4.00 -3.24 -8.79
C TYR A 53 3.53 -3.55 -7.36
N HIS A 54 2.35 -4.14 -7.18
CA HIS A 54 1.81 -4.48 -5.85
C HIS A 54 2.50 -5.75 -5.30
N ASN A 55 3.74 -5.58 -4.87
CA ASN A 55 4.67 -6.65 -4.47
C ASN A 55 5.29 -6.39 -3.08
N VAL A 56 6.23 -7.26 -2.67
CA VAL A 56 6.89 -7.20 -1.35
C VAL A 56 7.46 -5.82 -1.03
N GLU A 57 8.10 -5.16 -1.99
CA GLU A 57 8.71 -3.85 -1.75
C GLU A 57 7.66 -2.77 -1.51
N HIS A 58 6.56 -2.79 -2.25
CA HIS A 58 5.44 -1.87 -2.03
C HIS A 58 4.84 -2.07 -0.63
N SER A 59 4.50 -3.31 -0.26
CA SER A 59 3.90 -3.61 1.05
C SER A 59 4.81 -3.25 2.23
N VAL A 60 6.12 -3.43 2.08
CA VAL A 60 7.13 -2.97 3.06
C VAL A 60 7.10 -1.46 3.21
N LEU A 61 7.14 -0.71 2.11
CA LEU A 61 7.16 0.76 2.14
C LEU A 61 5.88 1.33 2.76
N VAL A 62 4.71 0.83 2.34
CA VAL A 62 3.42 1.22 2.91
C VAL A 62 3.39 0.98 4.42
N THR A 63 3.84 -0.20 4.87
CA THR A 63 3.79 -0.53 6.29
C THR A 63 4.74 0.35 7.12
N LEU A 64 5.96 0.61 6.64
CA LEU A 64 6.92 1.44 7.38
C LEU A 64 6.48 2.91 7.42
N VAL A 65 5.87 3.42 6.35
CA VAL A 65 5.23 4.75 6.37
C VAL A 65 4.10 4.79 7.38
N GLY A 66 3.20 3.81 7.36
CA GLY A 66 2.09 3.72 8.30
C GLY A 66 2.55 3.63 9.75
N GLN A 67 3.59 2.86 10.04
CA GLN A 67 4.19 2.79 11.37
C GLN A 67 4.64 4.17 11.86
N GLU A 68 5.31 4.97 11.01
CA GLU A 68 5.74 6.31 11.38
C GLU A 68 4.58 7.32 11.48
N ILE A 69 3.53 7.17 10.66
CA ILE A 69 2.27 7.90 10.83
C ILE A 69 1.66 7.63 12.21
N LEU A 70 1.52 6.35 12.57
CA LEU A 70 0.89 5.94 13.83
C LEU A 70 1.72 6.40 15.04
N ARG A 71 3.05 6.31 14.93
CA ARG A 71 3.98 6.85 15.93
C ARG A 71 3.81 8.36 16.09
N GLY A 72 3.72 9.10 14.98
CA GLY A 72 3.46 10.54 14.98
C GLY A 72 2.12 10.89 15.63
N LYS A 73 1.06 10.12 15.35
CA LYS A 73 -0.24 10.26 16.02
C LYS A 73 -0.11 10.08 17.53
N HIS A 74 0.54 9.00 17.97
CA HIS A 74 0.74 8.73 19.40
C HIS A 74 1.55 9.85 20.08
N ILE A 75 2.59 10.38 19.43
CA ILE A 75 3.37 11.52 19.96
C ILE A 75 2.51 12.78 20.10
N ARG A 76 1.65 13.06 19.11
CA ARG A 76 0.85 14.29 19.07
C ARG A 76 -0.35 14.25 20.00
N GLU A 77 -1.03 13.11 20.05
CA GLU A 77 -2.38 12.98 20.63
C GLU A 77 -2.41 12.01 21.81
N GLY A 78 -1.39 11.14 21.95
CA GLY A 78 -1.46 9.99 22.85
C GLY A 78 -2.49 8.97 22.38
N GLY A 79 -2.96 8.13 23.30
CA GLY A 79 -4.18 7.33 23.14
C GLY A 79 -4.09 6.11 22.21
N VAL A 80 -3.07 5.97 21.36
CA VAL A 80 -2.87 4.74 20.56
C VAL A 80 -2.46 3.61 21.50
N SER A 81 -3.36 2.65 21.73
CA SER A 81 -3.10 1.47 22.57
C SER A 81 -2.22 0.43 21.86
N CYS A 82 -1.71 -0.54 22.61
CA CYS A 82 -0.97 -1.66 22.05
C CYS A 82 -1.82 -2.45 21.03
N GLU A 83 -3.12 -2.63 21.33
CA GLU A 83 -4.09 -3.24 20.43
C GLU A 83 -4.26 -2.42 19.17
N ASP A 84 -4.45 -1.11 19.26
CA ASP A 84 -4.58 -0.25 18.07
C ASP A 84 -3.35 -0.41 17.17
N TRP A 85 -2.16 -0.40 17.76
CA TRP A 85 -0.91 -0.62 17.01
C TRP A 85 -0.85 -2.00 16.35
N LEU A 86 -1.18 -3.06 17.09
CA LEU A 86 -1.20 -4.43 16.58
C LEU A 86 -2.12 -4.53 15.35
N HIS A 87 -3.38 -4.11 15.47
CA HIS A 87 -4.35 -4.19 14.38
C HIS A 87 -3.96 -3.29 13.21
N PHE A 88 -3.44 -2.09 13.48
CA PHE A 88 -3.00 -1.16 12.45
C PHE A 88 -1.85 -1.73 11.61
N ILE A 89 -0.83 -2.31 12.25
CA ILE A 89 0.28 -2.95 11.52
C ILE A 89 -0.20 -4.16 10.73
N ILE A 90 -1.07 -5.01 11.29
CA ILE A 90 -1.64 -6.16 10.55
C ILE A 90 -2.44 -5.68 9.32
N SER A 91 -3.19 -4.59 9.47
CA SER A 91 -3.94 -3.98 8.36
C SER A 91 -3.01 -3.54 7.23
N LEU A 92 -1.88 -2.91 7.56
CA LEU A 92 -0.90 -2.45 6.58
C LEU A 92 -0.18 -3.60 5.88
N VAL A 93 0.28 -4.63 6.59
CA VAL A 93 0.99 -5.74 5.92
C VAL A 93 0.06 -6.59 5.05
N CYS A 94 -1.24 -6.60 5.35
CA CYS A 94 -2.23 -7.39 4.63
C CYS A 94 -3.07 -6.60 3.61
N HIS A 95 -2.89 -5.28 3.45
CA HIS A 95 -3.80 -4.47 2.61
C HIS A 95 -3.91 -4.99 1.16
N ASP A 96 -2.79 -5.42 0.59
CA ASP A 96 -2.67 -5.92 -0.78
C ASP A 96 -2.57 -7.45 -0.88
N ILE A 97 -2.71 -8.18 0.22
CA ILE A 97 -2.56 -9.65 0.18
C ILE A 97 -3.60 -10.31 -0.72
N GLY A 98 -4.73 -9.64 -0.95
CA GLY A 98 -5.78 -10.10 -1.85
C GLY A 98 -5.41 -10.13 -3.34
N TYR A 99 -4.27 -9.55 -3.75
CA TYR A 99 -3.73 -9.76 -5.10
C TYR A 99 -3.27 -11.21 -5.32
N VAL A 100 -2.75 -11.85 -4.27
CA VAL A 100 -2.08 -13.15 -4.37
C VAL A 100 -3.07 -14.24 -4.80
N LYS A 101 -2.82 -14.91 -5.91
CA LYS A 101 -3.57 -16.12 -6.30
C LYS A 101 -3.27 -17.26 -5.31
N GLY A 102 -4.29 -18.06 -4.96
CA GLY A 102 -4.14 -19.19 -4.02
C GLY A 102 -4.18 -18.80 -2.53
N VAL A 103 -4.25 -17.49 -2.23
CA VAL A 103 -4.20 -16.99 -0.85
C VAL A 103 -5.47 -17.27 -0.04
N CYS A 104 -6.63 -17.27 -0.71
CA CYS A 104 -7.93 -17.55 -0.12
C CYS A 104 -8.25 -19.05 -0.25
N ARG A 105 -8.84 -19.67 0.78
CA ARG A 105 -9.12 -21.14 0.80
C ARG A 105 -9.98 -21.63 -0.36
N GLN A 106 -10.82 -20.78 -0.92
CA GLN A 106 -11.72 -21.12 -2.01
C GLN A 106 -11.06 -21.06 -3.40
N ASP A 107 -9.86 -20.48 -3.51
CA ASP A 107 -9.14 -20.42 -4.78
C ASP A 107 -8.85 -21.82 -5.32
N LYS A 108 -9.06 -21.99 -6.63
CA LYS A 108 -8.83 -23.22 -7.38
C LYS A 108 -7.89 -22.92 -8.53
N GLU A 109 -6.61 -22.85 -8.23
CA GLU A 109 -5.56 -22.43 -9.17
C GLU A 109 -5.53 -23.30 -10.44
N ALA A 110 -5.70 -24.62 -10.30
CA ALA A 110 -5.72 -25.56 -11.43
C ALA A 110 -6.89 -25.31 -12.41
N GLU A 111 -7.98 -24.68 -11.94
CA GLU A 111 -9.16 -24.33 -12.74
C GLU A 111 -9.13 -22.86 -13.20
N GLY A 112 -8.12 -22.07 -12.77
CA GLY A 112 -8.07 -20.62 -13.01
C GLY A 112 -9.25 -19.87 -12.39
N LEU A 113 -9.78 -20.36 -11.27
CA LEU A 113 -10.98 -19.83 -10.60
C LEU A 113 -10.64 -19.34 -9.19
N TYR A 114 -10.92 -18.06 -8.90
CA TYR A 114 -10.45 -17.38 -7.69
C TYR A 114 -11.59 -16.72 -6.95
N ALA A 115 -11.54 -16.70 -5.62
CA ALA A 115 -12.55 -16.06 -4.80
C ALA A 115 -12.56 -14.54 -5.02
N THR A 116 -13.73 -13.93 -5.09
CA THR A 116 -13.83 -12.47 -5.14
C THR A 116 -13.78 -11.84 -3.76
N GLY A 117 -13.88 -12.64 -2.68
CA GLY A 117 -14.12 -12.16 -1.33
C GLY A 117 -15.56 -11.73 -1.05
N GLN A 118 -16.44 -11.73 -2.06
CA GLN A 118 -17.81 -11.22 -1.98
C GLN A 118 -18.83 -12.36 -2.03
N ASN A 119 -19.47 -12.66 -0.90
CA ASN A 119 -20.58 -13.62 -0.80
C ASN A 119 -20.30 -15.01 -1.42
N GLY A 120 -19.05 -15.49 -1.36
CA GLY A 120 -18.63 -16.75 -1.96
C GLY A 120 -18.59 -16.76 -3.50
N SER A 121 -18.69 -15.59 -4.14
CA SER A 121 -18.59 -15.45 -5.59
C SER A 121 -17.16 -15.68 -6.04
N MET A 122 -16.99 -16.25 -7.23
CA MET A 122 -15.69 -16.56 -7.83
C MET A 122 -15.54 -15.83 -9.17
N VAL A 123 -14.30 -15.54 -9.57
CA VAL A 123 -13.92 -15.00 -10.87
C VAL A 123 -12.98 -15.95 -11.58
N SER A 124 -13.19 -16.17 -12.88
CA SER A 124 -12.27 -16.93 -13.72
C SER A 124 -11.27 -15.98 -14.38
N LEU A 125 -9.98 -16.32 -14.32
CA LEU A 125 -8.92 -15.57 -14.99
C LEU A 125 -8.45 -16.33 -16.23
N PRO A 126 -8.19 -15.64 -17.35
CA PRO A 126 -7.68 -16.30 -18.55
C PRO A 126 -6.24 -16.82 -18.33
N PRO A 127 -5.83 -17.89 -19.04
CA PRO A 127 -4.46 -18.35 -19.01
C PRO A 127 -3.47 -17.22 -19.33
N GLY A 128 -2.44 -17.06 -18.50
CA GLY A 128 -1.42 -16.02 -18.63
C GLY A 128 -1.75 -14.69 -17.94
N ALA A 129 -2.90 -14.57 -17.27
CA ALA A 129 -3.19 -13.42 -16.42
C ALA A 129 -2.28 -13.40 -15.18
N SER A 130 -1.78 -12.23 -14.79
CA SER A 130 -1.05 -12.05 -13.54
C SER A 130 -2.01 -11.80 -12.37
N ASP A 131 -1.46 -11.72 -11.17
CA ASP A 131 -2.16 -11.42 -9.93
C ASP A 131 -2.76 -10.00 -9.97
N ALA A 132 -2.25 -9.13 -10.84
CA ALA A 132 -2.84 -7.81 -11.10
C ALA A 132 -4.28 -7.89 -11.63
N SER A 133 -4.67 -8.98 -12.30
CA SER A 133 -6.08 -9.20 -12.70
C SER A 133 -7.06 -9.26 -11.52
N LEU A 134 -6.57 -9.44 -10.29
CA LEU A 134 -7.39 -9.44 -9.07
C LEU A 134 -7.54 -8.05 -8.44
N THR A 135 -6.99 -6.97 -9.03
CA THR A 135 -7.19 -5.59 -8.55
C THR A 135 -8.65 -5.26 -8.22
N PRO A 136 -9.67 -5.62 -9.02
CA PRO A 136 -11.06 -5.28 -8.68
C PRO A 136 -11.56 -5.90 -7.37
N TYR A 137 -10.91 -6.96 -6.90
CA TYR A 137 -11.34 -7.78 -5.76
C TYR A 137 -10.34 -7.77 -4.60
N HIS A 138 -9.15 -7.16 -4.75
CA HIS A 138 -8.05 -7.31 -3.79
C HIS A 138 -8.44 -6.93 -2.35
N VAL A 139 -9.20 -5.84 -2.14
CA VAL A 139 -9.65 -5.44 -0.79
C VAL A 139 -10.60 -6.48 -0.19
N ASP A 140 -11.57 -6.96 -0.96
CA ASP A 140 -12.53 -7.98 -0.48
C ASP A 140 -11.83 -9.32 -0.23
N ARG A 141 -10.89 -9.70 -1.09
CA ARG A 141 -10.03 -10.88 -0.92
C ARG A 141 -9.13 -10.75 0.31
N ALA A 142 -8.54 -9.58 0.55
CA ALA A 142 -7.74 -9.32 1.75
C ALA A 142 -8.60 -9.47 3.01
N LYS A 143 -9.83 -8.96 3.01
CA LYS A 143 -10.78 -9.14 4.11
C LYS A 143 -11.16 -10.61 4.34
N LEU A 144 -11.44 -11.35 3.27
CA LEU A 144 -11.68 -12.79 3.35
C LEU A 144 -10.47 -13.52 3.95
N PHE A 145 -9.27 -13.16 3.52
CA PHE A 145 -8.04 -13.72 4.09
C PHE A 145 -7.91 -13.42 5.59
N ILE A 146 -8.21 -12.20 6.02
CA ILE A 146 -8.22 -11.84 7.44
C ILE A 146 -9.19 -12.71 8.24
N ASP A 147 -10.40 -12.94 7.72
CA ASP A 147 -11.37 -13.84 8.37
C ASP A 147 -10.87 -15.29 8.43
N GLU A 148 -10.27 -15.79 7.35
CA GLU A 148 -9.77 -17.16 7.28
C GLU A 148 -8.58 -17.41 8.21
N ARG A 149 -7.73 -16.40 8.44
CA ARG A 149 -6.50 -16.51 9.23
C ARG A 149 -6.66 -16.09 10.68
N PHE A 150 -7.42 -15.04 10.95
CA PHE A 150 -7.54 -14.41 12.27
C PHE A 150 -8.96 -14.45 12.84
N GLY A 151 -9.95 -14.97 12.11
CA GLY A 151 -11.32 -15.10 12.60
C GLY A 151 -11.39 -15.88 13.92
N GLY A 152 -12.03 -15.27 14.93
CA GLY A 152 -12.18 -15.86 16.26
C GLY A 152 -10.91 -15.88 17.12
N HIS A 153 -9.84 -15.20 16.72
CA HIS A 153 -8.62 -15.09 17.51
C HIS A 153 -8.84 -14.21 18.76
N THR A 154 -8.26 -14.58 19.90
CA THR A 154 -8.51 -13.91 21.19
C THR A 154 -7.81 -12.56 21.33
N LEU A 155 -6.67 -12.37 20.66
CA LEU A 155 -5.87 -11.13 20.73
C LEU A 155 -5.97 -10.27 19.46
N ILE A 156 -6.59 -10.78 18.39
CA ILE A 156 -6.64 -10.13 17.09
C ILE A 156 -8.10 -9.97 16.70
N ASP A 157 -8.57 -8.73 16.69
CA ASP A 157 -9.87 -8.32 16.18
C ASP A 157 -9.82 -8.21 14.66
N ALA A 158 -10.31 -9.27 14.00
CA ALA A 158 -10.44 -9.33 12.55
C ALA A 158 -11.34 -8.22 11.98
N GLU A 159 -12.40 -7.80 12.69
CA GLU A 159 -13.30 -6.74 12.23
C GLU A 159 -12.62 -5.38 12.22
N ALA A 160 -11.78 -5.09 13.23
CA ALA A 160 -10.96 -3.87 13.24
C ALA A 160 -10.02 -3.81 12.04
N ILE A 161 -9.35 -4.93 11.72
CA ILE A 161 -8.43 -5.01 10.58
C ILE A 161 -9.19 -4.85 9.25
N LYS A 162 -10.32 -5.53 9.08
CA LYS A 162 -11.15 -5.40 7.87
C LYS A 162 -11.67 -3.98 7.67
N ARG A 163 -12.07 -3.28 8.75
CA ARG A 163 -12.47 -1.86 8.66
C ARG A 163 -11.30 -0.98 8.21
N ASN A 164 -10.09 -1.24 8.69
CA ASN A 164 -8.92 -0.48 8.29
C ASN A 164 -8.55 -0.69 6.82
N ILE A 165 -8.59 -1.95 6.34
CA ILE A 165 -8.27 -2.30 4.95
C ILE A 165 -9.31 -1.75 3.97
N GLU A 166 -10.57 -1.55 4.38
CA GLU A 166 -11.63 -1.08 3.46
C GLU A 166 -11.28 0.21 2.71
N LEU A 167 -10.59 1.15 3.35
CA LEU A 167 -10.29 2.44 2.74
C LEU A 167 -9.10 2.41 1.76
N THR A 168 -8.41 1.27 1.59
CA THR A 168 -7.36 1.14 0.57
C THR A 168 -7.93 0.88 -0.83
N ARG A 169 -9.26 0.79 -0.98
CA ARG A 169 -9.89 0.73 -2.31
C ARG A 169 -9.51 1.95 -3.13
N PHE A 170 -8.98 1.70 -4.32
CA PHE A 170 -8.67 2.72 -5.29
C PHE A 170 -9.32 2.43 -6.66
N PRO A 171 -9.95 3.43 -7.32
CA PRO A 171 -10.15 4.82 -6.89
C PRO A 171 -11.05 4.93 -5.65
N VAL A 172 -10.80 5.94 -4.80
CA VAL A 172 -11.56 6.14 -3.56
C VAL A 172 -13.05 6.29 -3.88
N PRO A 173 -13.93 5.43 -3.33
CA PRO A 173 -15.37 5.54 -3.52
C PRO A 173 -15.91 6.90 -3.05
N THR A 174 -16.91 7.43 -3.74
CA THR A 174 -17.52 8.75 -3.44
C THR A 174 -18.50 8.74 -2.27
N VAL A 175 -18.64 7.62 -1.52
CA VAL A 175 -19.67 7.42 -0.49
C VAL A 175 -19.14 7.79 0.90
N ASP A 176 -19.99 8.43 1.71
CA ASP A 176 -19.69 9.26 2.90
C ASP A 176 -18.52 8.81 3.82
N ASP A 177 -18.46 7.55 4.26
CA ASP A 177 -17.43 7.08 5.21
C ASP A 177 -16.00 7.09 4.62
N HIS A 178 -15.86 7.19 3.30
CA HIS A 178 -14.57 7.21 2.61
C HIS A 178 -13.88 8.58 2.63
N GLN A 179 -14.48 9.60 3.27
CA GLN A 179 -13.83 10.89 3.48
C GLN A 179 -13.01 10.96 4.78
N ASP A 180 -13.03 9.91 5.60
CA ASP A 180 -12.27 9.85 6.85
C ASP A 180 -10.75 9.89 6.62
N THR A 181 -10.06 10.86 7.22
CA THR A 181 -8.61 11.04 7.11
C THR A 181 -7.86 10.83 8.40
N ASN A 182 -8.53 10.68 9.55
CA ASN A 182 -7.89 10.78 10.86
C ASN A 182 -8.03 9.53 11.75
N ASN A 183 -9.02 8.68 11.47
CA ASN A 183 -9.12 7.38 12.13
C ASN A 183 -8.15 6.37 11.51
N PHE A 184 -8.04 5.21 12.13
CA PHE A 184 -7.08 4.18 11.70
C PHE A 184 -7.28 3.75 10.24
N ALA A 185 -8.51 3.58 9.75
CA ALA A 185 -8.76 3.28 8.35
C ALA A 185 -8.26 4.39 7.41
N GLY A 186 -8.53 5.65 7.76
CA GLY A 186 -8.06 6.81 6.99
C GLY A 186 -6.53 6.90 6.96
N LEU A 187 -5.88 6.57 8.07
CA LEU A 187 -4.41 6.56 8.18
C LEU A 187 -3.76 5.36 7.49
N VAL A 188 -4.43 4.20 7.41
CA VAL A 188 -3.97 3.07 6.58
C VAL A 188 -4.00 3.46 5.10
N ARG A 189 -5.09 4.05 4.62
CA ARG A 189 -5.14 4.62 3.27
C ARG A 189 -4.05 5.68 3.05
N ALA A 190 -3.84 6.56 4.02
CA ALA A 190 -2.81 7.58 3.89
C ALA A 190 -1.40 6.96 3.79
N ALA A 191 -1.15 5.89 4.55
CA ALA A 191 0.10 5.14 4.49
C ALA A 191 0.32 4.45 3.15
N ASP A 192 -0.73 3.86 2.58
CA ASP A 192 -0.71 3.25 1.26
C ASP A 192 -0.32 4.28 0.18
N LEU A 193 -1.07 5.39 0.11
CA LEU A 193 -0.82 6.46 -0.85
C LEU A 193 0.56 7.13 -0.65
N ILE A 194 0.95 7.45 0.58
CA ILE A 194 2.27 8.04 0.85
C ILE A 194 3.38 7.01 0.59
N GLY A 195 3.20 5.74 0.97
CA GLY A 195 4.16 4.66 0.77
C GLY A 195 4.49 4.45 -0.69
N GLN A 196 3.46 4.46 -1.55
CA GLN A 196 3.63 4.49 -3.00
C GLN A 196 4.40 5.73 -3.47
N LEU A 197 3.94 6.93 -3.14
CA LEU A 197 4.45 8.17 -3.74
C LEU A 197 5.79 8.65 -3.16
N SER A 198 6.17 8.17 -1.98
CA SER A 198 7.45 8.47 -1.31
C SER A 198 8.56 7.47 -1.61
N ASP A 199 8.28 6.42 -2.39
CA ASP A 199 9.29 5.47 -2.84
C ASP A 199 10.39 6.20 -3.64
N PRO A 200 11.67 6.14 -3.22
CA PRO A 200 12.78 6.77 -3.94
C PRO A 200 12.92 6.29 -5.40
N ARG A 201 12.38 5.12 -5.72
CA ARG A 201 12.38 4.54 -7.07
C ARG A 201 11.01 4.61 -7.74
N TYR A 202 10.01 5.26 -7.13
CA TYR A 202 8.64 5.31 -7.65
C TYR A 202 8.60 5.65 -9.15
N LEU A 203 9.31 6.72 -9.51
CA LEU A 203 9.40 7.24 -10.87
C LEU A 203 9.95 6.25 -11.90
N LYS A 204 10.77 5.28 -11.47
CA LYS A 204 11.28 4.17 -12.30
C LYS A 204 10.30 3.00 -12.36
N LYS A 205 9.46 2.83 -11.34
CA LYS A 205 8.45 1.76 -11.23
C LYS A 205 7.12 2.09 -11.91
N ILE A 206 6.93 3.32 -12.40
CA ILE A 206 5.75 3.73 -13.17
C ILE A 206 5.44 2.77 -14.32
N THR A 207 6.46 2.21 -14.97
CA THR A 207 6.27 1.20 -16.02
C THR A 207 5.59 -0.06 -15.52
N SER A 208 5.98 -0.57 -14.34
CA SER A 208 5.33 -1.73 -13.71
C SER A 208 3.86 -1.44 -13.42
N LEU A 209 3.56 -0.28 -12.81
CA LEU A 209 2.20 0.12 -12.50
C LEU A 209 1.34 0.31 -13.77
N PHE A 210 1.93 0.85 -14.84
CA PHE A 210 1.22 1.01 -16.11
C PHE A 210 0.78 -0.32 -16.69
N TYR A 211 1.60 -1.37 -16.62
CA TYR A 211 1.24 -2.68 -17.17
C TYR A 211 0.16 -3.39 -16.34
N GLU A 212 0.11 -3.18 -15.02
CA GLU A 212 -1.03 -3.62 -14.22
C GLU A 212 -2.32 -2.86 -14.59
N PHE A 213 -2.22 -1.55 -14.87
CA PHE A 213 -3.34 -0.77 -15.38
C PHE A 213 -3.76 -1.22 -16.78
N GLU A 214 -2.85 -1.72 -17.60
CA GLU A 214 -3.16 -2.29 -18.90
C GLU A 214 -3.93 -3.61 -18.77
N GLU A 215 -3.47 -4.50 -17.90
CA GLU A 215 -4.12 -5.79 -17.64
C GLU A 215 -5.55 -5.63 -17.12
N THR A 216 -5.75 -4.68 -16.21
CA THR A 216 -7.08 -4.37 -15.63
C THR A 216 -7.93 -3.47 -16.52
N GLY A 217 -7.38 -2.93 -17.61
CA GLY A 217 -8.04 -1.95 -18.50
C GLY A 217 -8.19 -0.54 -17.91
N MET A 218 -7.63 -0.28 -16.73
CA MET A 218 -7.61 1.04 -16.09
C MET A 218 -6.92 2.10 -16.95
N ASN A 219 -5.89 1.74 -17.73
CA ASN A 219 -5.21 2.67 -18.62
C ASN A 219 -6.18 3.27 -19.67
N LYS A 220 -7.14 2.50 -20.18
CA LYS A 220 -8.17 2.97 -21.12
C LYS A 220 -9.14 3.94 -20.45
N VAL A 221 -9.54 3.65 -19.21
CA VAL A 221 -10.40 4.54 -18.40
C VAL A 221 -9.71 5.88 -18.16
N LEU A 222 -8.43 5.84 -17.78
CA LEU A 222 -7.61 7.03 -17.52
C LEU A 222 -7.07 7.71 -18.80
N LYS A 223 -7.27 7.09 -19.97
CA LYS A 223 -6.78 7.53 -21.28
C LYS A 223 -5.25 7.62 -21.37
N TYR A 224 -4.55 6.73 -20.66
CA TYR A 224 -3.09 6.58 -20.73
C TYR A 224 -2.72 5.58 -21.82
N LYS A 225 -1.85 5.97 -22.74
CA LYS A 225 -1.41 5.15 -23.88
C LYS A 225 -0.04 4.51 -23.63
N ASN A 226 0.76 5.07 -22.74
CA ASN A 226 2.10 4.59 -22.41
C ASN A 226 2.48 4.99 -20.96
N PRO A 227 3.55 4.40 -20.38
CA PRO A 227 4.02 4.76 -19.04
C PRO A 227 4.34 6.25 -18.84
N GLY A 228 4.76 6.94 -19.90
CA GLY A 228 5.00 8.38 -19.89
C GLY A 228 3.74 9.20 -19.61
N ASP A 229 2.56 8.75 -20.06
CA ASP A 229 1.29 9.43 -19.77
C ASP A 229 0.94 9.35 -18.28
N LEU A 230 1.19 8.20 -17.66
CA LEU A 230 1.03 8.00 -16.22
C LEU A 230 1.97 8.92 -15.43
N ARG A 231 3.25 9.00 -15.84
CA ARG A 231 4.22 9.93 -15.27
C ARG A 231 3.78 11.38 -15.41
N LYS A 232 3.38 11.82 -16.60
CA LYS A 232 2.95 13.21 -16.86
C LYS A 232 1.72 13.64 -16.06
N ASN A 233 0.90 12.69 -15.62
CA ASN A 233 -0.27 12.94 -14.78
C ASN A 233 0.00 12.80 -13.28
N TYR A 234 1.20 12.36 -12.88
CA TYR A 234 1.56 12.14 -11.47
C TYR A 234 1.29 13.34 -10.57
N ALA A 235 1.77 14.54 -10.92
CA ALA A 235 1.56 15.73 -10.09
C ALA A 235 0.07 16.09 -9.96
N LYS A 236 -0.69 15.96 -11.05
CA LYS A 236 -2.15 16.18 -11.03
C LYS A 236 -2.84 15.16 -10.13
N PHE A 237 -2.44 13.89 -10.23
CA PHE A 237 -2.94 12.80 -9.39
C PHE A 237 -2.61 13.05 -7.91
N TYR A 238 -1.39 13.48 -7.60
CA TYR A 238 -1.01 13.86 -6.24
C TYR A 238 -1.95 14.93 -5.68
N TRP A 239 -2.10 16.08 -6.34
CA TRP A 239 -2.87 17.20 -5.79
C TRP A 239 -4.39 16.95 -5.72
N HIS A 240 -4.96 16.27 -6.72
CA HIS A 240 -6.41 16.11 -6.83
C HIS A 240 -6.92 14.76 -6.33
N GLY A 241 -6.10 13.70 -6.47
CA GLY A 241 -6.48 12.33 -6.14
C GLY A 241 -5.94 11.84 -4.79
N VAL A 242 -4.84 12.41 -4.30
CA VAL A 242 -4.16 11.90 -3.09
C VAL A 242 -4.13 12.91 -1.94
N TYR A 243 -3.71 14.14 -2.21
CA TYR A 243 -3.53 15.20 -1.21
C TYR A 243 -4.74 15.40 -0.28
N PRO A 244 -6.00 15.34 -0.76
CA PRO A 244 -7.17 15.42 0.12
C PRO A 244 -7.20 14.38 1.25
N TYR A 245 -6.65 13.18 1.01
CA TYR A 245 -6.73 12.03 1.91
C TYR A 245 -5.53 11.84 2.82
N ILE A 246 -4.43 12.58 2.60
CA ILE A 246 -3.15 12.35 3.30
C ILE A 246 -2.76 13.45 4.28
N LYS A 247 -3.53 14.54 4.40
CA LYS A 247 -3.15 15.73 5.19
C LYS A 247 -2.78 15.41 6.64
N ASP A 248 -3.59 14.59 7.31
CA ASP A 248 -3.32 14.18 8.69
C ASP A 248 -2.08 13.27 8.76
N GLY A 249 -1.93 12.34 7.82
CA GLY A 249 -0.73 11.53 7.66
C GLY A 249 0.55 12.37 7.52
N LEU A 250 0.53 13.40 6.67
CA LEU A 250 1.64 14.35 6.50
C LEU A 250 1.96 15.09 7.80
N ARG A 251 0.92 15.53 8.53
CA ARG A 251 1.08 16.20 9.82
C ARG A 251 1.75 15.29 10.85
N TYR A 252 1.36 14.02 10.93
CA TYR A 252 1.97 13.07 11.86
C TYR A 252 3.41 12.72 11.47
N LEU A 253 3.70 12.50 10.19
CA LEU A 253 5.06 12.22 9.70
C LEU A 253 6.04 13.37 10.00
N SER A 254 5.56 14.61 10.08
CA SER A 254 6.41 15.77 10.41
C SER A 254 7.01 15.74 11.82
N LEU A 255 6.57 14.81 12.68
CA LEU A 255 6.93 14.76 14.10
C LEU A 255 8.13 13.86 14.40
N THR A 256 8.46 12.91 13.52
CA THR A 256 9.60 12.00 13.69
C THR A 256 10.70 12.29 12.67
N GLN A 257 11.95 11.91 12.98
CA GLN A 257 13.06 12.10 12.05
C GLN A 257 12.90 11.20 10.81
N GLN A 258 12.47 9.95 11.02
CA GLN A 258 12.13 9.03 9.95
C GLN A 258 10.98 9.55 9.09
N GLY A 259 9.92 10.07 9.71
CA GLY A 259 8.78 10.65 9.00
C GLY A 259 9.15 11.87 8.15
N LYS A 260 10.04 12.75 8.64
CA LYS A 260 10.57 13.87 7.84
C LYS A 260 11.35 13.40 6.60
N GLN A 261 12.07 12.27 6.69
CA GLN A 261 12.75 11.69 5.54
C GLN A 261 11.75 11.16 4.50
N ILE A 262 10.67 10.51 4.94
CA ILE A 262 9.56 10.06 4.06
C ILE A 262 8.94 11.27 3.34
N LEU A 263 8.67 12.36 4.07
CA LEU A 263 8.13 13.60 3.49
C LEU A 263 9.09 14.22 2.46
N ALA A 264 10.39 14.23 2.75
CA ALA A 264 11.39 14.73 1.81
C ALA A 264 11.39 13.95 0.49
N ASN A 265 11.29 12.62 0.56
CA ASN A 265 11.22 11.77 -0.64
C ASN A 265 9.91 12.00 -1.42
N LEU A 266 8.77 12.05 -0.72
CA LEU A 266 7.47 12.36 -1.33
C LEU A 266 7.51 13.68 -2.10
N TYR A 267 7.95 14.75 -1.43
CA TYR A 267 8.02 16.07 -2.05
C TYR A 267 9.06 16.14 -3.17
N SER A 268 10.18 15.41 -3.06
CA SER A 268 11.16 15.31 -4.13
C SER A 268 10.57 14.68 -5.39
N ASN A 269 9.83 13.58 -5.26
CA ASN A 269 9.17 12.93 -6.40
C ASN A 269 8.14 13.85 -7.08
N VAL A 270 7.31 14.55 -6.29
CA VAL A 270 6.35 15.54 -6.80
C VAL A 270 7.06 16.67 -7.52
N PHE A 271 8.08 17.25 -6.88
CA PHE A 271 8.85 18.35 -7.43
C PHE A 271 9.51 18.00 -8.76
N VAL A 272 10.16 16.83 -8.88
CA VAL A 272 10.82 16.39 -10.12
C VAL A 272 9.82 16.38 -11.27
N VAL A 273 8.66 15.74 -11.10
CA VAL A 273 7.68 15.61 -12.19
C VAL A 273 7.02 16.94 -12.56
N GLU A 274 6.79 17.83 -11.58
CA GLU A 274 6.25 19.17 -11.86
C GLU A 274 7.19 20.01 -12.74
N HIS A 275 8.50 19.83 -12.58
CA HIS A 275 9.51 20.64 -13.28
C HIS A 275 10.06 19.97 -14.56
N GLU A 276 9.85 18.66 -14.75
CA GLU A 276 10.17 17.98 -16.02
C GLU A 276 9.43 18.59 -17.21
N LYS A 277 8.16 18.96 -17.05
CA LYS A 277 7.35 19.58 -18.13
C LYS A 277 7.91 20.93 -18.58
N GLN A 278 8.38 21.75 -17.64
CA GLN A 278 8.94 23.07 -17.97
C GLN A 278 10.22 22.94 -18.78
N GLN A 279 11.02 21.89 -18.54
CA GLN A 279 12.25 21.65 -19.29
C GLN A 279 11.98 21.12 -20.71
N GLU A 280 11.03 20.19 -20.87
CA GLU A 280 10.64 19.69 -22.21
C GLU A 280 10.06 20.81 -23.09
N GLU A 281 9.18 21.65 -22.56
CA GLU A 281 8.58 22.78 -23.29
C GLU A 281 9.64 23.84 -23.67
N LEU A 282 10.56 24.16 -22.75
CA LEU A 282 11.64 25.10 -23.01
C LEU A 282 12.61 24.56 -24.06
N GLN A 283 12.94 23.27 -24.01
CA GLN A 283 13.83 22.62 -24.97
C GLN A 283 13.21 22.57 -26.37
N TYR A 284 11.91 22.26 -26.47
CA TYR A 284 11.17 22.35 -27.73
C TYR A 284 11.14 23.78 -28.30
N LEU A 285 10.93 24.80 -27.45
CA LEU A 285 10.96 26.21 -27.88
C LEU A 285 12.34 26.63 -28.39
N VAL A 286 13.41 26.19 -27.72
CA VAL A 286 14.80 26.46 -28.12
C VAL A 286 15.12 25.77 -29.45
N GLU A 287 14.68 24.52 -29.65
CA GLU A 287 14.83 23.82 -30.93
C GLU A 287 14.09 24.52 -32.08
N GLN A 288 12.90 25.10 -31.82
CA GLN A 288 12.17 25.91 -32.81
C GLN A 288 12.81 27.26 -33.12
N LEU A 289 13.52 27.87 -32.17
CA LEU A 289 14.25 29.14 -32.38
C LEU A 289 15.57 28.96 -33.16
N HIS A 290 16.08 27.72 -33.20
CA HIS A 290 17.31 27.36 -33.92
C HIS A 290 17.07 26.62 -35.25
N ALA A 291 15.80 26.39 -35.63
CA ALA A 291 15.37 25.85 -36.92
C ALA A 291 14.95 26.96 -37.89
#